data_AF-A0A2E3C7D9-F1
#
_entry.id   AF-A0A2E3C7D9-F1
#
_cell.length_a   1.000
_cell.length_b   1.000
_cell.length_c   1.000
_cell.angle_alpha   90.00
_cell.angle_beta   90.00
_cell.angle_gamma   90.00
#
_symmetry.space_group_name_H-M   'P 1'
#
loop_
_entity.id
_entity.type
_entity.pdbx_description
1 polymer ?
#
loop_
_entity_poly.entity_id
_entity_poly.type
_entity_poly.pdbx_seq_one_letter_code
_entity_poly.pdbx_strand_id
1 'polypeptide(L)'
;MVAPKITRGSFRGLAGSTEKTERTRLILLMPRSFRPEYELIIEGIENNEDVFSIYLRPRSDREEIEQAGFDSNFHSMHLIDIAMKDLGIWMKPLVSNGWTRSEIDTSPTSNYDFPTLTWTCFKHPDASNTSTILLPFDPLDFNGKCFTYPSNADNNSTKIEETIEETIEETIEEKIEPEGEENNEDDVVEVIAEENLESPLKVEVRQTIEMLKADGLDMTGIMEHPKFLDVSERASVAGIDVWTMVVGMFQ
;
A
#
# COMPACT_ATOMS: atom_id res chain seq x y z
N MET A 1 -18.20 -5.54 -5.63
CA MET A 1 -16.91 -4.96 -6.06
C MET A 1 -16.83 -5.07 -7.57
N VAL A 2 -16.25 -4.08 -8.25
CA VAL A 2 -16.20 -4.04 -9.71
C VAL A 2 -14.80 -4.48 -10.16
N ALA A 3 -14.74 -5.52 -10.98
CA ALA A 3 -13.48 -5.97 -11.57
C ALA A 3 -12.82 -4.85 -12.39
N PRO A 4 -11.48 -4.78 -12.47
CA PRO A 4 -10.81 -3.72 -13.21
C PRO A 4 -11.13 -3.79 -14.70
N LYS A 5 -11.38 -2.63 -15.30
CA LYS A 5 -11.56 -2.50 -16.75
C LYS A 5 -10.22 -2.62 -17.44
N ILE A 6 -10.14 -3.49 -18.45
CA ILE A 6 -8.90 -3.74 -19.21
C ILE A 6 -8.95 -3.04 -20.56
N THR A 7 -7.92 -2.25 -20.86
CA THR A 7 -7.74 -1.59 -22.16
C THR A 7 -6.32 -1.86 -22.69
N ARG A 8 -6.09 -1.61 -23.98
CA ARG A 8 -4.75 -1.65 -24.57
C ARG A 8 -4.31 -0.25 -24.94
N GLY A 9 -3.09 0.11 -24.61
CA GLY A 9 -2.51 1.41 -24.92
C GLY A 9 -1.22 1.66 -24.16
N SER A 10 -0.75 2.90 -24.18
CA SER A 10 0.37 3.33 -23.35
C SER A 10 -0.13 3.78 -21.98
N PHE A 11 0.72 3.63 -20.97
CA PHE A 11 0.41 4.10 -19.62
C PHE A 11 0.19 5.61 -19.58
N ARG A 12 1.05 6.39 -20.25
CA ARG A 12 0.89 7.84 -20.42
C ARG A 12 -0.42 8.20 -21.13
N GLY A 13 -0.85 7.40 -22.11
CA GLY A 13 -2.13 7.59 -22.78
C GLY A 13 -3.35 7.37 -21.88
N LEU A 14 -3.23 6.48 -20.88
CA LEU A 14 -4.31 6.18 -19.94
C LEU A 14 -4.34 7.16 -18.74
N ALA A 15 -3.20 7.37 -18.08
CA ALA A 15 -3.11 8.17 -16.87
C ALA A 15 -3.05 9.70 -17.15
N GLY A 16 -2.68 10.08 -18.37
CA GLY A 16 -2.41 11.46 -18.77
C GLY A 16 -0.94 11.87 -18.60
N SER A 17 -0.64 13.15 -18.83
CA SER A 17 0.70 13.70 -18.58
C SER A 17 1.05 13.71 -17.08
N THR A 18 2.34 13.83 -16.79
CA THR A 18 2.95 13.88 -15.43
C THR A 18 2.53 15.10 -14.58
N GLU A 19 1.57 15.92 -15.04
CA GLU A 19 1.23 17.22 -14.46
C GLU A 19 -0.11 17.25 -13.71
N LYS A 20 -0.57 16.11 -13.18
CA LYS A 20 -1.71 16.12 -12.25
C LYS A 20 -1.16 16.27 -10.83
N THR A 21 -1.24 17.49 -10.28
CA THR A 21 -0.73 17.86 -8.94
C THR A 21 -1.31 17.03 -7.79
N GLU A 22 -2.42 16.33 -8.03
CA GLU A 22 -3.13 15.52 -7.04
C GLU A 22 -2.87 14.02 -7.18
N ARG A 23 -2.03 13.61 -8.14
CA ARG A 23 -1.75 12.19 -8.43
C ARG A 23 -0.26 11.90 -8.36
N THR A 24 0.05 10.66 -8.04
CA THR A 24 1.43 10.17 -7.96
C THR A 24 1.57 8.86 -8.71
N ARG A 25 2.81 8.57 -9.11
CA ARG A 25 3.19 7.34 -9.79
C ARG A 25 4.21 6.59 -8.96
N LEU A 26 4.01 5.30 -8.82
CA LEU A 26 4.90 4.43 -8.07
C LEU A 26 4.95 3.04 -8.70
N ILE A 27 5.99 2.30 -8.35
CA ILE A 27 6.18 0.92 -8.79
C ILE A 27 5.94 0.00 -7.61
N LEU A 28 5.17 -1.06 -7.83
CA LEU A 28 5.08 -2.19 -6.92
C LEU A 28 5.95 -3.32 -7.46
N LEU A 29 6.82 -3.85 -6.60
CA LEU A 29 7.73 -4.94 -6.95
C LEU A 29 7.45 -6.18 -6.10
N MET A 30 7.10 -7.29 -6.74
CA MET A 30 6.76 -8.54 -6.08
C MET A 30 7.22 -9.75 -6.89
N PRO A 31 7.48 -10.92 -6.28
CA PRO A 31 7.60 -12.14 -7.04
C PRO A 31 6.28 -12.46 -7.73
N ARG A 32 6.37 -13.04 -8.93
CA ARG A 32 5.23 -13.33 -9.80
C ARG A 32 4.23 -14.29 -9.17
N SER A 33 4.69 -15.17 -8.29
CA SER A 33 3.84 -16.09 -7.52
C SER A 33 2.86 -15.36 -6.59
N PHE A 34 3.21 -14.17 -6.10
CA PHE A 34 2.38 -13.37 -5.19
C PHE A 34 1.39 -12.46 -5.90
N ARG A 35 1.45 -12.36 -7.23
CA ARG A 35 0.53 -11.53 -8.01
C ARG A 35 -0.96 -11.87 -7.75
N PRO A 36 -1.40 -13.13 -7.71
CA PRO A 36 -2.81 -13.44 -7.46
C PRO A 36 -3.30 -12.98 -6.09
N GLU A 37 -2.46 -13.12 -5.06
CA GLU A 37 -2.75 -12.63 -3.71
C GLU A 37 -2.85 -11.10 -3.68
N TYR A 38 -1.89 -10.42 -4.31
CA TYR A 38 -1.92 -8.97 -4.48
C TYR A 38 -3.18 -8.51 -5.22
N GLU A 39 -3.56 -9.18 -6.31
CA GLU A 39 -4.77 -8.87 -7.09
C GLU A 39 -6.04 -9.04 -6.26
N LEU A 40 -6.11 -10.05 -5.39
CA LEU A 40 -7.21 -10.25 -4.45
C LEU A 40 -7.28 -9.14 -3.40
N ILE A 41 -6.14 -8.70 -2.87
CA ILE A 41 -6.08 -7.58 -1.91
C ILE A 41 -6.66 -6.31 -2.53
N ILE A 42 -6.18 -5.93 -3.71
CA ILE A 42 -6.58 -4.66 -4.35
C ILE A 42 -8.01 -4.69 -4.92
N GLU A 43 -8.57 -5.87 -5.19
CA GLU A 43 -9.99 -6.01 -5.56
C GLU A 43 -10.92 -5.61 -4.41
N GLY A 44 -10.48 -5.80 -3.17
CA GLY A 44 -11.19 -5.36 -1.97
C GLY A 44 -11.03 -3.88 -1.64
N ILE A 45 -10.26 -3.11 -2.42
CA ILE A 45 -9.96 -1.71 -2.13
C ILE A 45 -10.97 -0.78 -2.79
N GLU A 46 -11.55 0.08 -1.98
CA GLU A 46 -12.50 1.10 -2.37
C GLU A 46 -11.80 2.46 -2.57
N ASN A 47 -11.57 2.84 -3.83
CA ASN A 47 -10.88 4.09 -4.16
C ASN A 47 -11.85 5.26 -4.37
N ASN A 48 -11.42 6.47 -4.02
CA ASN A 48 -12.19 7.69 -4.26
C ASN A 48 -12.08 8.17 -5.72
N GLU A 49 -10.95 7.89 -6.38
CA GLU A 49 -10.73 8.13 -7.81
C GLU A 49 -10.28 6.87 -8.54
N ASP A 50 -10.43 6.88 -9.87
CA ASP A 50 -9.88 5.83 -10.72
C ASP A 50 -8.38 5.65 -10.49
N VAL A 51 -7.94 4.40 -10.38
CA VAL A 51 -6.53 4.02 -10.37
C VAL A 51 -6.17 3.40 -11.71
N PHE A 52 -5.10 3.90 -12.32
CA PHE A 52 -4.61 3.39 -13.59
C PHE A 52 -3.34 2.60 -13.35
N SER A 53 -3.18 1.47 -14.03
CA SER A 53 -1.96 0.67 -13.86
C SER A 53 -1.58 -0.12 -15.10
N ILE A 54 -0.32 -0.53 -15.13
CA ILE A 54 0.22 -1.43 -16.15
C ILE A 54 1.25 -2.37 -15.52
N TYR A 55 1.26 -3.63 -15.97
CA TYR A 55 2.34 -4.55 -15.64
C TYR A 55 3.46 -4.41 -16.67
N LEU A 56 4.63 -3.97 -16.20
CA LEU A 56 5.84 -3.89 -17.00
C LEU A 56 6.54 -5.25 -16.98
N ARG A 57 6.89 -5.76 -18.17
CA ARG A 57 7.64 -7.01 -18.28
C ARG A 57 8.62 -6.97 -19.45
N PRO A 58 9.93 -6.83 -19.17
CA PRO A 58 10.97 -7.05 -20.16
C PRO A 58 10.86 -8.44 -20.79
N ARG A 59 10.87 -8.49 -22.13
CA ARG A 59 10.89 -9.75 -22.89
C ARG A 59 12.13 -9.87 -23.78
N SER A 60 12.78 -8.76 -24.08
CA SER A 60 14.10 -8.64 -24.71
C SER A 60 15.17 -8.30 -23.67
N ASP A 61 16.45 -8.35 -24.06
CA ASP A 61 17.62 -7.95 -23.28
C ASP A 61 17.74 -8.62 -21.90
N ARG A 62 17.19 -9.83 -21.75
CA ARG A 62 17.12 -10.53 -20.45
C ARG A 62 18.49 -10.78 -19.83
N GLU A 63 19.48 -11.15 -20.64
CA GLU A 63 20.83 -11.42 -20.13
C GLU A 63 21.44 -10.17 -19.46
N GLU A 64 21.27 -9.00 -20.06
CA GLU A 64 21.74 -7.72 -19.50
C GLU A 64 21.00 -7.37 -18.21
N ILE A 65 19.68 -7.58 -18.20
CA ILE A 65 18.82 -7.31 -17.04
C ILE A 65 19.16 -8.26 -15.87
N GLU A 66 19.38 -9.54 -16.16
CA GLU A 66 19.79 -10.55 -15.18
C GLU A 66 21.20 -10.28 -14.64
N GLN A 67 22.15 -9.86 -15.50
CA GLN A 67 23.49 -9.43 -15.09
C GLN A 67 23.45 -8.19 -14.19
N ALA A 68 22.47 -7.30 -14.38
CA ALA A 68 22.20 -6.17 -13.50
C ALA A 68 21.51 -6.56 -12.17
N GLY A 69 21.26 -7.86 -11.95
CA GLY A 69 20.71 -8.38 -10.69
C GLY A 69 19.19 -8.36 -10.62
N PHE A 70 18.49 -8.29 -11.75
CA PHE A 70 17.03 -8.35 -11.79
C PHE A 70 16.52 -9.51 -12.64
N ASP A 71 15.67 -10.36 -12.06
CA ASP A 71 15.03 -11.44 -12.80
C ASP A 71 13.59 -11.06 -13.22
N SER A 72 13.46 -10.69 -14.50
CA SER A 72 12.19 -10.29 -15.13
C SER A 72 11.17 -11.43 -15.32
N ASN A 73 11.56 -12.69 -15.13
CA ASN A 73 10.63 -13.82 -15.20
C ASN A 73 9.99 -14.13 -13.85
N PHE A 74 10.77 -13.97 -12.78
CA PHE A 74 10.32 -14.23 -11.42
C PHE A 74 9.69 -13.02 -10.75
N HIS A 75 9.88 -11.81 -11.26
CA HIS A 75 9.28 -10.60 -10.70
C HIS A 75 8.16 -10.02 -11.57
N SER A 76 7.18 -9.41 -10.90
CA SER A 76 6.19 -8.53 -11.50
C SER A 76 6.49 -7.10 -11.08
N MET A 77 6.58 -6.21 -12.07
CA MET A 77 6.62 -4.77 -11.87
C MET A 77 5.26 -4.21 -12.21
N HIS A 78 4.57 -3.61 -11.25
CA HIS A 78 3.26 -3.01 -11.45
C HIS A 78 3.40 -1.50 -11.27
N LEU A 79 3.38 -0.78 -12.37
CA LEU A 79 3.40 0.67 -12.39
C LEU A 79 1.96 1.15 -12.19
N ILE A 80 1.75 2.00 -11.18
CA ILE A 80 0.43 2.54 -10.85
C ILE A 80 0.47 4.06 -10.86
N ASP A 81 -0.65 4.67 -11.23
CA ASP A 81 -0.94 6.09 -11.15
C ASP A 81 -2.22 6.23 -10.31
N ILE A 82 -2.09 6.86 -9.16
CA ILE A 82 -3.10 6.90 -8.11
C ILE A 82 -3.23 8.32 -7.56
N ALA A 83 -4.44 8.71 -7.16
CA ALA A 83 -4.63 9.96 -6.44
C ALA A 83 -3.90 9.92 -5.09
N MET A 84 -3.27 11.03 -4.69
CA MET A 84 -2.53 11.12 -3.43
C MET A 84 -3.40 10.80 -2.22
N LYS A 85 -4.71 11.15 -2.27
CA LYS A 85 -5.70 10.82 -1.24
C LYS A 85 -6.02 9.32 -1.13
N ASP A 86 -5.85 8.57 -2.22
CA ASP A 86 -6.13 7.13 -2.29
C ASP A 86 -4.89 6.28 -2.01
N LEU A 87 -3.69 6.88 -2.01
CA LEU A 87 -2.43 6.17 -1.79
C LEU A 87 -2.43 5.42 -0.45
N GLY A 88 -2.89 6.05 0.63
CA GLY A 88 -2.96 5.41 1.94
C GLY A 88 -3.91 4.21 1.94
N ILE A 89 -5.06 4.32 1.27
CA ILE A 89 -6.06 3.26 1.17
C ILE A 89 -5.47 2.06 0.41
N TRP A 90 -4.79 2.32 -0.70
CA TRP A 90 -4.16 1.28 -1.53
C TRP A 90 -2.99 0.60 -0.80
N MET A 91 -2.11 1.38 -0.16
CA MET A 91 -0.88 0.85 0.43
C MET A 91 -1.07 0.21 1.79
N LYS A 92 -2.08 0.62 2.56
CA LYS A 92 -2.32 0.12 3.93
C LYS A 92 -2.32 -1.42 4.03
N PRO A 93 -3.11 -2.17 3.23
CA PRO A 93 -3.11 -3.64 3.34
C PRO A 93 -1.76 -4.25 2.93
N LEU A 94 -1.04 -3.65 1.97
CA LEU A 94 0.28 -4.13 1.56
C LEU A 94 1.32 -3.93 2.67
N VAL A 95 1.35 -2.75 3.27
CA VAL A 95 2.26 -2.44 4.38
C VAL A 95 1.95 -3.30 5.62
N SER A 96 0.67 -3.57 5.89
CA SER A 96 0.27 -4.54 6.94
C SER A 96 0.78 -5.96 6.66
N ASN A 97 0.94 -6.33 5.38
CA ASN A 97 1.54 -7.59 4.95
C ASN A 97 3.08 -7.51 4.77
N GLY A 98 3.73 -6.56 5.43
CA GLY A 98 5.20 -6.46 5.50
C GLY A 98 5.86 -5.82 4.28
N TRP A 99 5.10 -5.24 3.35
CA TRP A 99 5.70 -4.54 2.22
C TRP A 99 6.44 -3.28 2.69
N THR A 100 7.65 -3.07 2.15
CA THR A 100 8.50 -1.94 2.53
C THR A 100 8.53 -0.90 1.43
N ARG A 101 8.51 0.39 1.82
CA ARG A 101 8.74 1.50 0.91
C ARG A 101 10.25 1.69 0.67
N SER A 102 10.64 1.87 -0.59
CA SER A 102 11.99 2.22 -1.00
C SER A 102 11.96 3.16 -2.21
N GLU A 103 13.14 3.54 -2.69
CA GLU A 103 13.30 4.16 -4.01
C GLU A 103 13.90 3.15 -4.98
N ILE A 104 13.51 3.24 -6.26
CA ILE A 104 14.07 2.41 -7.31
C ILE A 104 14.24 3.23 -8.58
N ASP A 105 15.34 3.00 -9.28
CA ASP A 105 15.59 3.61 -10.57
C ASP A 105 15.21 2.64 -11.69
N THR A 106 14.66 3.18 -12.78
CA THR A 106 14.55 2.45 -14.05
C THR A 106 15.43 3.11 -15.08
N SER A 107 16.31 2.35 -15.72
CA SER A 107 17.26 2.83 -16.73
C SER A 107 17.13 2.03 -18.02
N PRO A 108 17.52 2.59 -19.17
CA PRO A 108 17.53 1.85 -20.43
C PRO A 108 18.53 0.70 -20.41
N THR A 109 18.18 -0.41 -21.07
CA THR A 109 19.17 -1.36 -21.56
C THR A 109 20.00 -0.74 -22.68
N SER A 110 21.15 -1.33 -23.00
CA SER A 110 22.15 -0.77 -23.92
C SER A 110 21.62 -0.42 -25.32
N ASN A 111 20.51 -1.03 -25.75
CA ASN A 111 19.90 -0.82 -27.08
C ASN A 111 18.79 0.24 -27.09
N TYR A 112 18.48 0.86 -25.95
CA TYR A 112 17.38 1.80 -25.80
C TYR A 112 17.90 3.15 -25.29
N ASP A 113 17.17 4.22 -25.62
CA ASP A 113 17.53 5.57 -25.24
C ASP A 113 16.31 6.27 -24.62
N PHE A 114 16.30 6.35 -23.30
CA PHE A 114 15.36 7.13 -22.50
C PHE A 114 16.03 7.48 -21.16
N PRO A 115 15.64 8.58 -20.50
CA PRO A 115 16.28 9.00 -19.26
C PRO A 115 16.04 7.99 -18.13
N THR A 116 17.00 7.89 -17.21
CA THR A 116 16.76 7.20 -15.94
C THR A 116 15.65 7.90 -15.18
N LEU A 117 14.67 7.14 -14.68
CA LEU A 117 13.55 7.62 -13.90
C LEU A 117 13.62 7.03 -12.50
N THR A 118 13.50 7.88 -11.47
CA THR A 118 13.44 7.47 -10.07
C THR A 118 11.99 7.38 -9.62
N TRP A 119 11.64 6.28 -8.95
CA TRP A 119 10.29 5.98 -8.50
C TRP A 119 10.24 5.73 -7.01
N THR A 120 9.16 6.18 -6.36
CA THR A 120 8.75 5.52 -5.12
C THR A 120 8.39 4.08 -5.45
N CYS A 121 8.91 3.15 -4.66
CA CYS A 121 8.67 1.72 -4.80
C CYS A 121 8.06 1.17 -3.52
N PHE A 122 7.06 0.30 -3.63
CA PHE A 122 6.69 -0.59 -2.53
C PHE A 122 7.03 -2.01 -2.93
N LYS A 123 7.75 -2.69 -2.04
CA LYS A 123 8.40 -3.94 -2.35
C LYS A 123 7.89 -5.03 -1.40
N HIS A 124 7.50 -6.16 -2.00
CA HIS A 124 7.18 -7.38 -1.27
C HIS A 124 8.43 -7.92 -0.54
N PRO A 125 8.32 -8.47 0.67
CA PRO A 125 9.45 -9.04 1.43
C PRO A 125 10.36 -9.97 0.61
N ASP A 126 9.73 -10.85 -0.19
CA ASP A 126 10.43 -11.85 -1.01
C ASP A 126 10.94 -11.35 -2.37
N ALA A 127 10.79 -10.06 -2.69
CA ALA A 127 11.31 -9.53 -3.96
C ALA A 127 12.83 -9.28 -3.92
N SER A 128 13.48 -9.18 -5.09
CA SER A 128 14.91 -8.88 -5.23
C SER A 128 15.29 -7.53 -4.62
N ASN A 129 16.40 -7.48 -3.88
CA ASN A 129 16.99 -6.26 -3.30
C ASN A 129 17.80 -5.47 -4.34
N THR A 130 17.12 -4.97 -5.38
CA THR A 130 17.76 -4.22 -6.47
C THR A 130 17.36 -2.74 -6.39
N SER A 131 18.34 -1.84 -6.48
CA SER A 131 18.12 -0.39 -6.49
C SER A 131 17.83 0.17 -7.90
N THR A 132 18.18 -0.56 -8.95
CA THR A 132 18.02 -0.13 -10.34
C THR A 132 17.57 -1.30 -11.22
N ILE A 133 16.54 -1.11 -12.04
CA ILE A 133 16.05 -2.10 -13.00
C ILE A 133 16.29 -1.58 -14.41
N LEU A 134 16.99 -2.38 -15.22
CA LEU A 134 17.13 -2.11 -16.65
C LEU A 134 15.85 -2.49 -17.41
N LEU A 135 15.38 -1.62 -18.30
CA LEU A 135 14.19 -1.83 -19.11
C LEU A 135 14.50 -1.64 -20.61
N PRO A 136 14.02 -2.54 -21.48
CA PRO A 136 14.15 -2.43 -22.93
C PRO A 136 12.97 -1.65 -23.53
N PHE A 137 12.50 -0.62 -22.83
CA PHE A 137 11.43 0.30 -23.23
C PHE A 137 11.28 1.40 -22.19
N ASP A 138 10.79 2.57 -22.61
CA ASP A 138 10.36 3.62 -21.67
C ASP A 138 9.13 3.12 -20.87
N PRO A 139 9.19 3.06 -19.53
CA PRO A 139 8.08 2.60 -18.70
C PRO A 139 6.80 3.46 -18.83
N LEU A 140 6.91 4.73 -19.22
CA LEU A 140 5.77 5.64 -19.41
C LEU A 140 5.09 5.48 -20.77
N ASP A 141 5.87 5.15 -21.81
CA ASP A 141 5.37 4.99 -23.18
C ASP A 141 5.17 3.52 -23.60
N PHE A 142 5.42 2.58 -22.67
CA PHE A 142 5.21 1.15 -22.90
C PHE A 142 3.76 0.84 -23.28
N ASN A 143 3.57 0.21 -24.44
CA ASN A 143 2.26 -0.23 -24.93
C ASN A 143 1.92 -1.63 -24.42
N GLY A 144 0.87 -1.75 -23.60
CA GLY A 144 0.51 -3.01 -22.97
C GLY A 144 -0.97 -3.14 -22.63
N LYS A 145 -1.26 -4.09 -21.74
CA LYS A 145 -2.57 -4.19 -21.10
C LYS A 145 -2.58 -3.23 -19.91
N CYS A 146 -3.43 -2.23 -20.00
CA CYS A 146 -3.64 -1.27 -18.93
C CYS A 146 -4.92 -1.64 -18.16
N PHE A 147 -4.91 -1.40 -16.86
CA PHE A 147 -6.00 -1.72 -15.95
C PHE A 147 -6.50 -0.42 -15.32
N THR A 148 -7.82 -0.24 -15.31
CA THR A 148 -8.50 0.85 -14.62
C THR A 148 -9.32 0.24 -13.49
N TYR A 149 -8.99 0.60 -12.26
CA TYR A 149 -9.78 0.29 -11.07
C TYR A 149 -10.72 1.47 -10.85
N PRO A 150 -12.03 1.29 -11.05
CA PRO A 150 -12.98 2.41 -11.04
C PRO A 150 -13.15 2.98 -9.64
N SER A 151 -13.45 4.28 -9.58
CA SER A 151 -13.84 4.96 -8.36
C SER A 151 -15.18 4.42 -7.84
N ASN A 152 -15.38 4.54 -6.53
CA ASN A 152 -16.69 4.26 -5.94
C ASN A 152 -17.79 5.24 -6.38
N ALA A 153 -17.45 6.44 -6.88
CA ALA A 153 -18.41 7.42 -7.35
C ALA A 153 -19.10 6.96 -8.66
N ASP A 154 -18.42 6.18 -9.50
CA ASP A 154 -18.93 5.70 -10.79
C ASP A 154 -19.93 4.53 -10.64
N ASN A 155 -19.95 3.88 -9.46
CA ASN A 155 -20.80 2.71 -9.17
C ASN A 155 -22.32 3.00 -9.17
N ASN A 156 -22.74 4.27 -9.18
CA ASN A 156 -24.15 4.64 -9.31
C ASN A 156 -24.65 4.67 -10.77
N SER A 157 -23.76 4.54 -11.76
CA SER A 157 -24.12 4.62 -13.18
C SER A 157 -24.34 3.26 -13.88
N THR A 158 -23.89 2.16 -13.28
CA THR A 158 -23.78 0.84 -13.98
C THR A 158 -24.85 -0.19 -13.57
N LYS A 159 -25.90 0.19 -12.83
CA LYS A 159 -26.97 -0.74 -12.39
C LYS A 159 -28.01 -1.13 -13.46
N ILE A 160 -27.84 -0.75 -14.73
CA ILE A 160 -28.88 -0.94 -15.78
C ILE A 160 -28.59 -2.11 -16.75
N GLU A 161 -27.46 -2.79 -16.66
CA GLU A 161 -27.19 -3.99 -17.48
C GLU A 161 -27.30 -5.28 -16.66
N GLU A 162 -28.49 -5.48 -16.09
CA GLU A 162 -29.23 -6.75 -16.18
C GLU A 162 -28.94 -7.47 -17.52
N THR A 163 -28.85 -8.78 -17.70
CA THR A 163 -29.20 -10.01 -16.96
C THR A 163 -28.77 -11.13 -17.91
N ILE A 164 -28.35 -12.29 -17.41
CA ILE A 164 -28.64 -13.66 -17.93
C ILE A 164 -27.69 -14.61 -17.20
N GLU A 165 -28.28 -15.35 -16.24
CA GLU A 165 -28.12 -16.79 -15.99
C GLU A 165 -26.69 -17.30 -15.64
N GLU A 166 -26.42 -17.98 -14.52
CA GLU A 166 -27.19 -19.03 -13.87
C GLU A 166 -26.99 -19.07 -12.33
N THR A 167 -28.13 -19.24 -11.67
CA THR A 167 -28.44 -19.83 -10.36
C THR A 167 -27.68 -21.15 -10.13
N ILE A 168 -27.30 -21.52 -8.90
CA ILE A 168 -27.92 -22.56 -8.02
C ILE A 168 -26.93 -22.72 -6.84
N GLU A 169 -27.29 -22.31 -5.61
CA GLU A 169 -27.66 -23.17 -4.44
C GLU A 169 -26.51 -24.10 -3.99
N GLU A 170 -26.12 -24.25 -2.73
CA GLU A 170 -26.82 -24.32 -1.43
C GLU A 170 -25.73 -24.15 -0.34
N THR A 171 -25.92 -23.34 0.70
CA THR A 171 -26.32 -23.74 2.07
C THR A 171 -25.53 -24.91 2.67
N ILE A 172 -24.83 -24.68 3.80
CA ILE A 172 -24.98 -25.42 5.07
C ILE A 172 -24.24 -24.66 6.18
N GLU A 173 -25.00 -24.45 7.25
CA GLU A 173 -24.69 -23.85 8.53
C GLU A 173 -24.42 -25.00 9.53
N GLU A 174 -23.36 -24.95 10.34
CA GLU A 174 -23.42 -25.43 11.74
C GLU A 174 -22.22 -24.99 12.60
N LYS A 175 -22.55 -24.15 13.58
CA LYS A 175 -22.12 -24.09 14.99
C LYS A 175 -21.14 -25.17 15.50
N ILE A 176 -20.20 -24.78 16.37
CA ILE A 176 -20.06 -25.18 17.79
C ILE A 176 -19.00 -24.28 18.46
N GLU A 177 -19.31 -23.89 19.70
CA GLU A 177 -18.63 -22.97 20.63
C GLU A 177 -17.92 -23.81 21.74
N PRO A 178 -17.40 -23.23 22.85
CA PRO A 178 -16.02 -22.83 23.14
C PRO A 178 -15.32 -23.69 24.25
N GLU A 179 -14.29 -23.11 24.91
CA GLU A 179 -13.51 -23.55 26.11
C GLU A 179 -12.08 -24.04 25.80
N GLY A 180 -11.00 -23.62 26.48
CA GLY A 180 -10.83 -22.76 27.67
C GLY A 180 -9.33 -22.45 27.96
N GLU A 181 -9.12 -21.44 28.82
CA GLU A 181 -8.17 -21.28 29.97
C GLU A 181 -6.80 -22.00 29.93
N GLU A 182 -5.65 -21.53 30.47
CA GLU A 182 -5.18 -20.34 31.19
C GLU A 182 -3.64 -20.53 31.37
N ASN A 183 -2.92 -19.41 31.51
CA ASN A 183 -1.78 -19.15 32.43
C ASN A 183 -0.30 -19.54 32.18
N ASN A 184 0.52 -18.54 32.57
CA ASN A 184 1.91 -18.50 33.06
C ASN A 184 2.99 -18.04 32.08
N GLU A 185 3.97 -17.21 32.42
CA GLU A 185 4.32 -16.37 33.59
C GLU A 185 5.53 -15.52 33.11
N ASP A 186 5.80 -14.45 33.86
CA ASP A 186 6.82 -13.41 33.67
C ASP A 186 8.23 -13.84 33.22
N ASP A 187 8.88 -12.99 32.40
CA ASP A 187 10.34 -12.85 32.43
C ASP A 187 10.74 -11.36 32.32
N VAL A 188 11.65 -10.96 33.21
CA VAL A 188 12.10 -9.59 33.51
C VAL A 188 13.56 -9.46 33.10
N VAL A 189 13.89 -8.61 32.13
CA VAL A 189 15.27 -8.11 31.89
C VAL A 189 15.18 -6.71 31.28
N GLU A 190 15.34 -5.63 32.05
CA GLU A 190 16.58 -4.92 32.43
C GLU A 190 17.01 -3.84 31.42
N VAL A 191 17.35 -2.69 31.99
CA VAL A 191 17.27 -1.34 31.45
C VAL A 191 18.51 -1.00 30.62
N ILE A 192 18.33 -0.52 29.39
CA ILE A 192 19.36 0.21 28.65
C ILE A 192 18.77 1.56 28.29
N ALA A 193 19.29 2.61 28.95
CA ALA A 193 18.98 3.99 28.66
C ALA A 193 19.55 4.34 27.27
N GLU A 194 18.70 4.28 26.26
CA GLU A 194 18.94 4.98 25.00
C GLU A 194 18.46 6.42 25.17
N GLU A 195 19.37 7.37 24.98
CA GLU A 195 19.06 8.79 25.06
C GLU A 195 17.87 9.10 24.16
N ASN A 196 16.80 9.57 24.81
CA ASN A 196 15.50 9.80 24.22
C ASN A 196 15.61 10.92 23.17
N LEU A 197 15.88 10.56 21.92
CA LEU A 197 15.68 11.40 20.72
C LEU A 197 14.19 11.60 20.42
N GLU A 198 13.32 11.36 21.39
CA GLU A 198 11.89 11.63 21.30
C GLU A 198 11.67 13.11 21.62
N SER A 199 11.05 13.83 20.68
CA SER A 199 10.76 15.24 20.86
C SER A 199 9.96 15.45 22.16
N PRO A 200 10.19 16.53 22.92
CA PRO A 200 9.50 16.77 24.20
C PRO A 200 7.97 16.73 24.06
N LEU A 201 7.47 17.08 22.87
CA LEU A 201 6.06 17.02 22.52
C LEU A 201 5.53 15.58 22.34
N LYS A 202 6.36 14.66 21.82
CA LYS A 202 6.01 13.24 21.72
C LYS A 202 5.96 12.58 23.11
N VAL A 203 6.81 13.02 24.04
CA VAL A 203 6.72 12.61 25.45
C VAL A 203 5.43 13.12 26.10
N GLU A 204 5.05 14.38 25.84
CA GLU A 204 3.82 14.99 26.36
C GLU A 204 2.55 14.29 25.86
N VAL A 205 2.48 13.95 24.57
CA VAL A 205 1.39 13.16 23.97
C VAL A 205 1.27 11.81 24.68
N ARG A 206 2.39 11.10 24.85
CA ARG A 206 2.44 9.78 25.49
C ARG A 206 1.95 9.83 26.94
N GLN A 207 2.46 10.76 27.73
CA GLN A 207 2.05 10.94 29.13
C GLN A 207 0.56 11.29 29.26
N THR A 208 0.04 12.08 28.32
CA THR A 208 -1.39 12.44 28.30
C THR A 208 -2.26 11.21 28.03
N ILE A 209 -1.85 10.32 27.12
CA ILE A 209 -2.55 9.06 26.84
C ILE A 209 -2.50 8.13 28.05
N GLU A 210 -1.34 7.99 28.71
CA GLU A 210 -1.19 7.16 29.92
C GLU A 210 -2.08 7.63 31.06
N MET A 211 -2.12 8.93 31.30
CA MET A 211 -2.99 9.51 32.33
C MET A 211 -4.46 9.23 32.06
N LEU A 212 -4.92 9.41 30.82
CA LEU A 212 -6.33 9.19 30.47
C LEU A 212 -6.70 7.70 30.42
N LYS A 213 -5.75 6.84 30.06
CA LYS A 213 -5.91 5.38 30.17
C LYS A 213 -6.00 4.95 31.64
N ALA A 214 -5.22 5.55 32.53
CA ALA A 214 -5.30 5.31 33.98
C ALA A 214 -6.63 5.77 34.59
N ASP A 215 -7.24 6.82 34.01
CA ASP A 215 -8.60 7.27 34.35
C ASP A 215 -9.70 6.33 33.80
N GLY A 216 -9.33 5.24 33.11
CA GLY A 216 -10.24 4.20 32.62
C GLY A 216 -10.92 4.53 31.30
N LEU A 217 -10.45 5.54 30.57
CA LEU A 217 -10.99 5.87 29.25
C LEU A 217 -10.45 4.89 28.21
N ASP A 218 -11.35 4.43 27.34
CA ASP A 218 -11.01 3.66 26.16
C ASP A 218 -10.44 4.58 25.07
N MET A 219 -9.94 3.98 23.98
CA MET A 219 -9.33 4.71 22.88
C MET A 219 -10.24 5.83 22.34
N THR A 220 -11.55 5.56 22.23
CA THR A 220 -12.53 6.55 21.77
C THR A 220 -12.66 7.71 22.76
N GLY A 221 -12.78 7.40 24.07
CA GLY A 221 -12.86 8.41 25.12
C GLY A 221 -11.61 9.28 25.22
N ILE A 222 -10.42 8.72 25.02
CA ILE A 222 -9.17 9.48 25.00
C ILE A 222 -9.15 10.48 23.85
N MET A 223 -9.55 10.05 22.65
CA MET A 223 -9.54 10.90 21.46
C MET A 223 -10.51 12.07 21.54
N GLU A 224 -11.60 11.92 22.29
CA GLU A 224 -12.58 12.98 22.51
C GLU A 224 -12.24 13.85 23.74
N HIS A 225 -11.23 13.48 24.53
CA HIS A 225 -10.93 14.16 25.78
C HIS A 225 -10.26 15.53 25.54
N PRO A 226 -10.73 16.63 26.17
CA PRO A 226 -10.21 17.98 25.92
C PRO A 226 -8.71 18.16 26.15
N LYS A 227 -8.15 17.48 27.17
CA LYS A 227 -6.70 17.51 27.43
C LYS A 227 -5.89 16.81 26.34
N PHE A 228 -6.45 15.77 25.74
CA PHE A 228 -5.80 15.05 24.67
C PHE A 228 -5.86 15.83 23.36
N LEU A 229 -7.01 16.46 23.06
CA LEU A 229 -7.19 17.28 21.86
C LEU A 229 -6.15 18.42 21.77
N ASP A 230 -5.92 19.16 22.85
CA ASP A 230 -4.92 20.26 22.89
C ASP A 230 -3.50 19.79 22.56
N VAL A 231 -3.08 18.68 23.17
CA VAL A 231 -1.75 18.12 22.95
C VAL A 231 -1.65 17.48 21.56
N SER A 232 -2.74 16.85 21.09
CA SER A 232 -2.81 16.20 19.78
C SER A 232 -2.72 17.20 18.62
N GLU A 233 -3.31 18.39 18.76
CA GLU A 233 -3.25 19.44 17.74
C GLU A 233 -1.81 19.95 17.60
N ARG A 234 -1.16 20.27 18.72
CA ARG A 234 0.24 20.70 18.74
C ARG A 234 1.16 19.65 18.14
N ALA A 235 0.94 18.38 18.50
CA ALA A 235 1.72 17.26 17.98
C ALA A 235 1.50 17.04 16.48
N SER A 236 0.26 17.15 16.01
CA SER A 236 -0.08 17.04 14.58
C SER A 236 0.60 18.15 13.75
N VAL A 237 0.65 19.38 14.27
CA VAL A 237 1.37 20.50 13.62
C VAL A 237 2.88 20.24 13.54
N ALA A 238 3.45 19.57 14.55
CA ALA A 238 4.85 19.16 14.55
C ALA A 238 5.14 17.92 13.68
N GLY A 239 4.13 17.39 12.96
CA GLY A 239 4.26 16.20 12.13
C GLY A 239 4.38 14.90 12.94
N ILE A 240 3.97 14.92 14.21
CA ILE A 240 3.95 13.74 15.08
C ILE A 240 2.64 13.00 14.85
N ASP A 241 2.73 11.73 14.50
CA ASP A 241 1.56 10.87 14.29
C ASP A 241 0.96 10.42 15.64
N VAL A 242 0.03 11.22 16.13
CA VAL A 242 -0.68 11.00 17.39
C VAL A 242 -1.55 9.75 17.35
N TRP A 243 -2.12 9.41 16.18
CA TRP A 243 -2.98 8.22 16.05
C TRP A 243 -2.18 6.94 16.31
N THR A 244 -1.00 6.82 15.69
CA THR A 244 -0.10 5.67 15.92
C THR A 244 0.36 5.60 17.37
N MET A 245 0.53 6.75 18.04
CA MET A 245 0.85 6.78 19.46
C MET A 245 -0.29 6.25 20.33
N VAL A 246 -1.54 6.66 20.09
CA VAL A 246 -2.68 6.15 20.86
C VAL A 246 -2.85 4.65 20.63
N VAL A 247 -2.88 4.20 19.37
CA VAL A 247 -3.06 2.78 19.06
C VAL A 247 -1.95 1.92 19.65
N GLY A 248 -0.69 2.37 19.57
CA GLY A 248 0.44 1.64 20.14
C GLY A 248 0.42 1.51 21.68
N MET A 249 -0.45 2.26 22.38
CA MET A 249 -0.60 2.16 23.85
C MET A 249 -1.80 1.32 24.29
N PHE A 250 -2.66 0.92 23.34
CA PHE A 250 -3.82 0.06 23.58
C PHE A 250 -3.69 -1.34 22.95
N GLN A 251 -2.58 -1.58 22.25
CA GLN A 251 -2.09 -2.92 21.90
C GLN A 251 -1.33 -3.53 23.09
#